data_AF-A0A1J6K7U9-F1
#
_entry.id   AF-A0A1J6K7U9-F1
#
_cell.length_a   1.000
_cell.length_b   1.000
_cell.length_c   1.000
_cell.angle_alpha   90.00
_cell.angle_beta   90.00
_cell.angle_gamma   90.00
#
_symmetry.space_group_name_H-M   'P 1'
#
loop_
_entity.id
_entity.type
_entity.pdbx_description
1 polymer ?
#
loop_
_entity_poly.entity_id
_entity_poly.type
_entity_poly.pdbx_seq_one_letter_code
_entity_poly.pdbx_strand_id
1 'polypeptide(L)'
;PHNEGGVGFKKLQDFCNSFAAKKWWRFRVKNNLWTRFLNAKYCPRSNPLSKIHVPKDSNSWRNLRSTRDIIDSHIFWNIHEGNNLFWVCEFIHNQAWYMEKLQDIVNQYILSEISQISMGLKFSKMEIVRQHNIKVIHCYRGGNGVADLLFKHASSLTRSVIYTNENDLPPEIRDSIRVDRMQVPAFRLKGKRHSGWYFEPP
;
A
#
# COMPACT_ATOMS: atom_id res chain seq x y z
N PRO A 1 25.12 -14.24 26.01
CA PRO A 1 24.56 -15.37 26.79
C PRO A 1 25.63 -15.93 27.73
N HIS A 2 25.60 -15.53 29.00
CA HIS A 2 26.62 -15.86 30.01
C HIS A 2 26.26 -17.07 30.90
N ASN A 3 25.10 -17.69 30.69
CA ASN A 3 24.55 -18.68 31.63
C ASN A 3 24.71 -20.16 31.20
N GLU A 4 25.41 -20.46 30.10
CA GLU A 4 25.58 -21.85 29.60
C GLU A 4 27.05 -22.32 29.57
N GLY A 5 27.93 -21.79 30.45
CA GLY A 5 29.19 -22.47 30.82
C GLY A 5 30.14 -22.96 29.71
N GLY A 6 30.10 -22.39 28.51
CA GLY A 6 30.89 -22.83 27.36
C GLY A 6 31.38 -21.65 26.53
N VAL A 7 32.70 -21.63 26.24
CA VAL A 7 33.60 -20.82 25.35
C VAL A 7 33.15 -19.44 24.79
N GLY A 8 32.06 -18.84 25.24
CA GLY A 8 31.59 -17.51 24.83
C GLY A 8 30.98 -17.41 23.43
N PHE A 9 30.83 -18.51 22.68
CA PHE A 9 30.25 -18.47 21.33
C PHE A 9 28.72 -18.40 21.36
N LYS A 10 28.14 -17.44 20.62
CA LYS A 10 26.69 -17.37 20.39
C LYS A 10 26.24 -18.57 19.53
N LYS A 11 24.98 -18.99 19.67
CA LYS A 11 24.44 -20.09 18.85
C LYS A 11 24.47 -19.67 17.37
N LEU A 12 24.74 -20.58 16.44
CA LEU A 12 24.76 -20.27 15.00
C LEU A 12 23.46 -19.58 14.55
N GLN A 13 22.34 -19.99 15.15
CA GLN A 13 21.03 -19.39 14.94
C GLN A 13 21.01 -17.89 15.29
N ASP A 14 21.70 -17.47 16.35
CA ASP A 14 21.78 -16.06 16.77
C ASP A 14 22.50 -15.22 15.71
N PHE A 15 23.53 -15.77 15.07
CA PHE A 15 24.21 -15.11 13.95
C PHE A 15 23.30 -14.99 12.74
N CYS A 16 22.61 -16.06 12.35
CA CYS A 16 21.64 -16.05 11.26
C CYS A 16 20.55 -15.00 11.48
N ASN A 17 19.97 -14.96 12.69
CA ASN A 17 18.97 -13.98 13.08
C ASN A 17 19.53 -12.55 13.06
N SER A 18 20.76 -12.34 13.54
CA SER A 18 21.45 -11.04 13.51
C SER A 18 21.70 -10.54 12.08
N PHE A 19 22.08 -11.44 11.16
CA PHE A 19 22.25 -11.07 9.75
C PHE A 19 20.92 -10.77 9.06
N ALA A 20 19.87 -11.54 9.37
CA ALA A 20 18.53 -11.26 8.90
C ALA A 20 18.05 -9.88 9.39
N ALA A 21 18.24 -9.58 10.67
CA ALA A 21 17.99 -8.28 11.28
C ALA A 21 18.68 -7.14 10.56
N LYS A 22 19.99 -7.28 10.37
CA LYS A 22 20.81 -6.31 9.66
C LYS A 22 20.33 -6.11 8.23
N LYS A 23 19.87 -7.17 7.57
CA LYS A 23 19.34 -7.11 6.20
C LYS A 23 18.00 -6.37 6.13
N TRP A 24 17.10 -6.62 7.09
CA TRP A 24 15.83 -5.89 7.22
C TRP A 24 16.07 -4.40 7.49
N TRP A 25 16.95 -4.07 8.44
CA TRP A 25 17.32 -2.69 8.76
C TRP A 25 17.91 -1.96 7.54
N ARG A 26 18.87 -2.58 6.85
CA ARG A 26 19.49 -2.01 5.64
C ARG A 26 18.48 -1.78 4.53
N PHE A 27 17.50 -2.66 4.38
CA PHE A 27 16.43 -2.51 3.40
C PHE A 27 15.59 -1.25 3.64
N ARG A 28 15.35 -0.88 4.91
CA ARG A 28 14.60 0.32 5.30
C ARG A 28 15.41 1.61 5.19
N VAL A 29 16.68 1.57 5.61
CA VAL A 29 17.49 2.79 5.79
C VAL A 29 18.32 3.14 4.55
N LYS A 30 18.80 2.15 3.80
CA LYS A 30 19.72 2.41 2.69
C LYS A 30 18.96 2.59 1.37
N ASN A 31 19.33 3.61 0.60
CA ASN A 31 18.89 3.78 -0.76
C ASN A 31 19.97 3.30 -1.74
N ASN A 32 20.00 2.00 -2.03
CA ASN A 32 20.93 1.39 -2.98
C ASN A 32 20.17 0.58 -4.04
N LEU A 33 20.88 0.08 -5.05
CA LEU A 33 20.25 -0.65 -6.16
C LEU A 33 19.39 -1.83 -5.68
N TRP A 34 19.87 -2.59 -4.70
CA TRP A 34 19.14 -3.72 -4.14
C TRP A 34 17.85 -3.28 -3.42
N THR A 35 17.89 -2.23 -2.61
CA THR A 35 16.69 -1.73 -1.92
C THR A 35 15.68 -1.11 -2.89
N ARG A 36 16.15 -0.35 -3.88
CA ARG A 36 15.30 0.20 -4.96
C ARG A 36 14.63 -0.91 -5.77
N PHE A 37 15.38 -1.94 -6.16
CA PHE A 37 14.85 -3.09 -6.88
C PHE A 37 13.78 -3.83 -6.07
N LEU A 38 14.06 -4.14 -4.80
CA LEU A 38 13.08 -4.82 -3.94
C LEU A 38 11.84 -3.95 -3.70
N ASN A 39 12.00 -2.64 -3.51
CA ASN A 39 10.88 -1.72 -3.38
C ASN A 39 10.04 -1.67 -4.65
N ALA A 40 10.64 -1.59 -5.83
CA ALA A 40 9.90 -1.61 -7.09
C ALA A 40 9.18 -2.96 -7.33
N LYS A 41 9.85 -4.07 -7.01
CA LYS A 41 9.33 -5.42 -7.26
C LYS A 41 8.22 -5.81 -6.30
N TYR A 42 8.40 -5.58 -5.01
CA TYR A 42 7.48 -6.06 -3.98
C TYR A 42 6.63 -4.95 -3.37
N CYS A 43 7.07 -3.69 -3.40
CA CYS A 43 6.43 -2.55 -2.73
C CYS A 43 6.08 -1.36 -3.66
N PRO A 44 5.53 -1.56 -4.89
CA PRO A 44 5.40 -0.49 -5.89
C PRO A 44 4.42 0.64 -5.52
N ARG A 45 3.48 0.39 -4.60
CA ARG A 45 2.45 1.36 -4.16
C ARG A 45 2.14 1.27 -2.67
N SER A 46 3.05 0.70 -1.89
CA SER A 46 2.79 0.36 -0.50
C SER A 46 4.08 0.36 0.28
N ASN A 47 4.03 0.85 1.51
CA ASN A 47 5.15 0.73 2.43
C ASN A 47 5.50 -0.75 2.66
N PRO A 48 6.79 -1.14 2.71
CA PRO A 48 7.19 -2.51 3.02
C PRO A 48 6.64 -3.06 4.35
N LEU A 49 6.35 -2.19 5.32
CA LEU A 49 5.73 -2.56 6.59
C LEU A 49 4.30 -3.08 6.41
N SER A 50 3.53 -2.49 5.50
CA SER A 50 2.13 -2.84 5.28
C SER A 50 1.94 -3.99 4.28
N LYS A 51 3.03 -4.62 3.81
CA LYS A 51 2.91 -5.69 2.82
C LYS A 51 2.44 -7.01 3.43
N ILE A 52 1.26 -7.45 2.96
CA ILE A 52 0.65 -8.74 3.26
C ILE A 52 1.36 -9.84 2.44
N HIS A 53 1.26 -11.08 2.92
CA HIS A 53 1.77 -12.28 2.25
C HIS A 53 1.10 -12.51 0.89
N VAL A 54 1.90 -12.77 -0.15
CA VAL A 54 1.40 -13.18 -1.47
C VAL A 54 2.04 -14.54 -1.83
N PRO A 55 1.26 -15.56 -2.24
CA PRO A 55 1.78 -16.90 -2.53
C PRO A 55 2.87 -16.94 -3.61
N LYS A 56 2.88 -15.97 -4.53
CA LYS A 56 3.87 -15.85 -5.61
C LYS A 56 5.18 -15.16 -5.19
N ASP A 57 5.31 -14.80 -3.92
CA ASP A 57 6.51 -14.17 -3.41
C ASP A 57 7.68 -15.17 -3.38
N SER A 58 8.85 -14.71 -3.83
CA SER A 58 10.10 -15.44 -3.71
C SER A 58 10.41 -15.80 -2.24
N ASN A 59 11.03 -16.97 -2.01
CA ASN A 59 11.49 -17.39 -0.68
C ASN A 59 12.33 -16.32 0.03
N SER A 60 13.23 -15.64 -0.70
CA SER A 60 14.07 -14.58 -0.12
C SER A 60 13.27 -13.40 0.43
N TRP A 61 12.17 -13.02 -0.22
CA TRP A 61 11.26 -11.98 0.25
C TRP A 61 10.42 -12.45 1.43
N ARG A 62 9.93 -13.70 1.39
CA ARG A 62 9.22 -14.30 2.53
C ARG A 62 10.08 -14.35 3.79
N ASN A 63 11.34 -14.77 3.66
CA ASN A 63 12.29 -14.79 4.78
C ASN A 63 12.62 -13.38 5.30
N LEU A 64 12.80 -12.42 4.39
CA LEU A 64 13.01 -11.03 4.77
C LEU A 64 11.79 -10.44 5.49
N ARG A 65 10.57 -10.85 5.11
CA ARG A 65 9.32 -10.45 5.77
C ARG A 65 9.10 -11.16 7.11
N SER A 66 9.37 -12.47 7.25
CA SER A 66 9.25 -13.12 8.56
C SER A 66 10.20 -12.50 9.59
N THR A 67 11.36 -12.05 9.12
CA THR A 67 12.32 -11.28 9.91
C THR A 67 11.75 -9.95 10.39
N ARG A 68 10.92 -9.27 9.58
CA ARG A 68 10.21 -8.04 9.99
C ARG A 68 9.38 -8.27 11.24
N ASP A 69 8.56 -9.32 11.22
CA ASP A 69 7.56 -9.56 12.27
C ASP A 69 8.21 -9.79 13.64
N ILE A 70 9.47 -10.28 13.65
CA ILE A 70 10.26 -10.49 14.86
C ILE A 70 10.95 -9.21 15.34
N ILE A 71 11.36 -8.34 14.42
CA ILE A 71 12.34 -7.29 14.70
C ILE A 71 11.70 -5.92 14.81
N ASP A 72 10.60 -5.67 14.11
CA ASP A 72 9.93 -4.38 14.13
C ASP A 72 9.45 -3.99 15.54
N SER A 73 9.08 -4.96 16.39
CA SER A 73 8.77 -4.73 17.81
C SER A 73 9.97 -4.23 18.64
N HIS A 74 11.19 -4.44 18.14
CA HIS A 74 12.44 -4.07 18.79
C HIS A 74 13.13 -2.87 18.13
N ILE A 75 12.53 -2.27 17.09
CA ILE A 75 13.05 -1.07 16.42
C ILE A 75 12.35 0.16 16.99
N PHE A 76 13.11 1.00 17.70
CA PHE A 76 12.65 2.31 18.14
C PHE A 76 13.06 3.39 17.14
N TRP A 77 12.14 4.32 16.86
CA TRP A 77 12.40 5.46 15.98
C TRP A 77 12.71 6.69 16.84
N ASN A 78 13.97 7.13 16.79
CA ASN A 78 14.38 8.38 17.43
C ASN A 78 13.93 9.55 16.55
N ILE A 79 12.92 10.30 17.00
CA ILE A 79 12.34 11.45 16.30
C ILE A 79 13.27 12.66 16.46
N HIS A 80 14.35 12.70 15.70
CA HIS A 80 15.22 13.86 15.62
C HIS A 80 15.29 14.20 14.15
N GLU A 81 14.75 15.38 13.79
CA GLU A 81 14.58 15.93 12.44
C GLU A 81 13.27 15.54 11.73
N GLY A 82 12.37 16.54 11.66
CA GLY A 82 11.00 16.48 11.18
C GLY A 82 10.84 16.29 9.67
N ASN A 83 11.31 15.16 9.14
CA ASN A 83 11.10 14.82 7.72
C ASN A 83 10.66 13.38 7.44
N ASN A 84 10.08 12.69 8.43
CA ASN A 84 9.50 11.37 8.20
C ASN A 84 8.02 11.41 8.50
N LEU A 85 7.21 11.14 7.48
CA LEU A 85 5.78 10.86 7.58
C LEU A 85 5.57 9.78 8.63
N PHE A 86 5.35 10.20 9.87
CA PHE A 86 4.93 9.34 10.96
C PHE A 86 3.63 8.65 10.57
N TRP A 87 3.45 7.43 11.06
CA TRP A 87 2.17 6.73 10.99
C TRP A 87 1.16 7.43 11.89
N VAL A 88 0.68 8.61 11.46
CA VAL A 88 -0.36 9.36 12.18
C VAL A 88 -1.56 8.44 12.41
N CYS A 89 -1.86 7.56 11.46
CA CYS A 89 -2.96 6.58 11.56
C CYS A 89 -2.89 5.62 12.75
N GLU A 90 -1.73 5.37 13.38
CA GLU A 90 -1.65 4.54 14.60
C GLU A 90 -2.00 5.33 15.89
N PHE A 91 -1.98 6.65 15.79
CA PHE A 91 -2.42 7.60 16.80
C PHE A 91 -3.80 8.19 16.49
N ILE A 92 -4.52 7.61 15.51
CA ILE A 92 -5.88 7.98 15.15
C ILE A 92 -6.77 6.78 15.42
N HIS A 93 -7.71 6.94 16.36
CA HIS A 93 -8.76 5.96 16.62
C HIS A 93 -10.12 6.63 16.47
N ASN A 94 -11.03 6.01 15.72
CA ASN A 94 -12.40 6.52 15.51
C ASN A 94 -12.46 8.01 15.13
N GLN A 95 -11.60 8.44 14.20
CA GLN A 95 -11.54 9.84 13.72
C GLN A 95 -11.09 10.86 14.80
N ALA A 96 -10.55 10.41 15.93
CA ALA A 96 -10.01 11.23 17.00
C ALA A 96 -8.57 10.82 17.36
N TRP A 97 -7.82 11.73 17.98
CA TRP A 97 -6.45 11.45 18.42
C TRP A 97 -6.48 10.43 19.55
N TYR A 98 -5.65 9.40 19.48
CA TYR A 98 -5.52 8.40 20.52
C TYR A 98 -4.57 8.93 21.62
N MET A 99 -5.12 9.79 22.47
CA MET A 99 -4.36 10.59 23.45
C MET A 99 -3.59 9.75 24.46
N GLU A 100 -4.13 8.61 24.87
CA GLU A 100 -3.48 7.69 25.82
C GLU A 100 -2.14 7.17 25.28
N LYS A 101 -2.04 6.90 23.98
CA LYS A 101 -0.79 6.45 23.36
C LYS A 101 0.16 7.60 23.03
N LEU A 102 -0.39 8.79 22.79
CA LEU A 102 0.42 9.98 22.56
C LEU A 102 1.11 10.44 23.84
N GLN A 103 0.47 10.26 25.01
CA GLN A 103 1.04 10.68 26.29
C GLN A 103 2.35 9.96 26.64
N ASP A 104 2.49 8.71 26.16
CA ASP A 104 3.67 7.87 26.42
C ASP A 104 4.88 8.27 25.55
N ILE A 105 4.66 9.12 24.54
CA ILE A 105 5.66 9.45 23.51
C ILE A 105 6.01 10.93 23.53
N VAL A 106 5.04 11.79 23.84
CA VAL A 106 5.18 13.24 23.71
C VAL A 106 4.86 13.94 25.02
N ASN A 107 5.61 15.00 25.36
CA ASN A 107 5.43 15.77 26.58
C ASN A 107 4.05 16.47 26.61
N GLN A 108 3.50 16.72 27.81
CA GLN A 108 2.19 17.35 28.03
C GLN A 108 1.98 18.66 27.28
N TYR A 109 3.03 19.47 27.12
CA TYR A 109 2.96 20.71 26.32
C TYR A 109 2.62 20.43 24.85
N ILE A 110 3.19 19.39 24.25
CA ILE A 110 2.90 19.04 22.85
C ILE A 110 1.55 18.31 22.73
N LEU A 111 1.15 17.56 23.77
CA LEU A 111 -0.19 16.94 23.82
C LEU A 111 -1.31 17.99 23.78
N SER A 112 -1.15 19.10 24.50
CA SER A 112 -2.14 20.17 24.47
C SER A 112 -2.22 20.80 23.08
N GLU A 113 -1.10 21.02 22.39
CA GLU A 113 -1.10 21.50 20.99
C GLU A 113 -1.75 20.50 20.02
N ILE A 114 -1.42 19.20 20.11
CA ILE A 114 -2.01 18.16 19.24
C ILE A 114 -3.52 18.04 19.46
N SER A 115 -3.99 18.17 20.71
CA SER A 115 -5.42 18.09 21.04
C SER A 115 -6.26 19.15 20.32
N GLN A 116 -5.68 20.31 19.99
CA GLN A 116 -6.37 21.39 19.29
C GLN A 116 -6.41 21.19 17.78
N ILE A 117 -5.64 20.25 17.24
CA ILE A 117 -5.65 19.93 15.81
C ILE A 117 -6.90 19.12 15.51
N SER A 118 -7.93 19.80 15.01
CA SER A 118 -9.12 19.14 14.47
C SER A 118 -8.70 18.24 13.30
N MET A 119 -8.81 16.93 13.49
CA MET A 119 -8.71 16.00 12.37
C MET A 119 -9.94 16.19 11.52
N GLY A 120 -9.76 16.88 10.39
CA GLY A 120 -10.84 17.25 9.49
C GLY A 120 -11.79 16.09 9.30
N LEU A 121 -13.07 16.33 9.62
CA LEU A 121 -14.19 15.42 9.45
C LEU A 121 -14.24 14.95 7.99
N LYS A 122 -13.48 13.89 7.67
CA LYS A 122 -13.78 13.06 6.52
C LYS A 122 -14.89 12.16 7.00
N PHE A 123 -16.14 12.59 6.75
CA PHE A 123 -17.29 11.70 6.75
C PHE A 123 -16.84 10.34 6.24
N SER A 124 -17.07 9.29 7.02
CA SER A 124 -16.74 7.96 6.56
C SER A 124 -17.41 7.78 5.21
N LYS A 125 -16.70 7.30 4.18
CA LYS A 125 -17.31 7.07 2.86
C LYS A 125 -18.61 6.26 2.98
N MET A 126 -18.70 5.43 4.02
CA MET A 126 -19.88 4.65 4.39
C MET A 126 -21.05 5.48 4.94
N GLU A 127 -20.80 6.59 5.63
CA GLU A 127 -21.84 7.51 6.09
C GLU A 127 -22.48 8.26 4.94
N ILE A 128 -21.69 8.74 3.96
CA ILE A 128 -22.23 9.39 2.75
C ILE A 128 -23.10 8.39 1.98
N VAL A 129 -22.62 7.16 1.80
CA VAL A 129 -23.35 6.07 1.15
C VAL A 129 -24.67 5.77 1.87
N ARG A 130 -24.67 5.74 3.21
CA ARG A 130 -25.88 5.54 4.03
C ARG A 130 -26.85 6.72 3.96
N GLN A 131 -26.35 7.95 4.05
CA GLN A 131 -27.15 9.19 3.99
C GLN A 131 -27.84 9.34 2.63
N HIS A 132 -27.18 8.92 1.55
CA HIS A 132 -27.70 9.08 0.18
C HIS A 132 -28.36 7.81 -0.36
N ASN A 133 -28.61 6.82 0.51
CA ASN A 133 -29.25 5.55 0.16
C ASN A 133 -28.58 4.85 -1.07
N ILE A 134 -27.26 4.93 -1.17
CA ILE A 134 -26.50 4.37 -2.29
C ILE A 134 -26.31 2.87 -2.07
N LYS A 135 -26.79 2.04 -2.99
CA LYS A 135 -26.59 0.58 -2.95
C LYS A 135 -25.26 0.20 -3.60
N VAL A 136 -24.29 -0.25 -2.81
CA VAL A 136 -23.01 -0.76 -3.32
C VAL A 136 -23.14 -2.24 -3.66
N ILE A 137 -22.90 -2.60 -4.92
CA ILE A 137 -22.88 -3.99 -5.39
C ILE A 137 -21.51 -4.35 -5.95
N HIS A 138 -21.10 -5.60 -5.75
CA HIS A 138 -19.87 -6.11 -6.35
C HIS A 138 -20.11 -6.36 -7.85
N CYS A 139 -19.31 -5.72 -8.71
CA CYS A 139 -19.30 -5.99 -10.15
C CYS A 139 -18.06 -6.80 -10.53
N TYR A 140 -18.24 -7.78 -11.44
CA TYR A 140 -17.10 -8.45 -12.04
C TYR A 140 -16.33 -7.47 -12.92
N ARG A 141 -15.00 -7.61 -12.96
CA ARG A 141 -14.11 -6.75 -13.76
C ARG A 141 -14.53 -6.62 -15.23
N GLY A 142 -15.21 -7.64 -15.78
CA GLY A 142 -15.76 -7.61 -17.14
C GLY A 142 -16.87 -6.57 -17.33
N GLY A 143 -17.69 -6.33 -16.30
CA GLY A 143 -18.78 -5.35 -16.33
C GLY A 143 -18.38 -3.94 -15.87
N ASN A 144 -17.12 -3.73 -15.46
CA ASN A 144 -16.62 -2.42 -15.02
C ASN A 144 -15.88 -1.64 -16.13
N GLY A 145 -16.23 -1.90 -17.40
CA GLY A 145 -15.50 -1.39 -18.55
C GLY A 145 -15.48 0.14 -18.65
N VAL A 146 -16.64 0.77 -18.42
CA VAL A 146 -16.80 2.24 -18.47
C VAL A 146 -15.91 2.92 -17.42
N ALA A 147 -15.94 2.44 -16.18
CA ALA A 147 -15.12 3.00 -15.10
C ALA A 147 -13.62 2.81 -15.35
N ASP A 148 -13.21 1.66 -15.89
CA ASP A 148 -11.82 1.41 -16.29
C ASP A 148 -11.35 2.38 -17.40
N LEU A 149 -12.21 2.67 -18.39
CA LEU A 149 -11.90 3.63 -19.46
C LEU A 149 -11.82 5.06 -18.94
N LEU A 150 -12.78 5.47 -18.10
CA LEU A 150 -12.78 6.77 -17.43
C LEU A 150 -11.50 6.96 -16.60
N PHE A 151 -11.07 5.94 -15.85
CA PHE A 151 -9.86 6.00 -15.05
C PHE A 151 -8.60 6.15 -15.92
N LYS A 152 -8.52 5.43 -17.04
CA LYS A 152 -7.41 5.57 -18.00
C LYS A 152 -7.36 6.98 -18.59
N HIS A 153 -8.50 7.51 -19.00
CA HIS A 153 -8.61 8.88 -19.52
C HIS A 153 -8.24 9.92 -18.47
N ALA A 154 -8.70 9.76 -17.23
CA ALA A 154 -8.31 10.63 -16.12
C ALA A 154 -6.78 10.62 -15.88
N SER A 155 -6.12 9.48 -16.11
CA SER A 155 -4.67 9.37 -15.97
C SER A 155 -3.89 10.12 -17.05
N SER A 156 -4.48 10.38 -18.22
CA SER A 156 -3.86 11.19 -19.28
C SER A 156 -4.18 12.69 -19.17
N LEU A 157 -5.09 13.09 -18.28
CA LEU A 157 -5.42 14.49 -18.05
C LEU A 157 -4.41 15.14 -17.08
N THR A 158 -3.88 16.30 -17.48
CA THR A 158 -2.99 17.13 -16.64
C THR A 158 -3.74 18.10 -15.73
N ARG A 159 -5.04 18.30 -15.99
CA ARG A 159 -5.93 19.19 -15.23
C ARG A 159 -7.20 18.45 -14.83
N SER A 160 -7.84 18.92 -13.77
CA SER A 160 -9.19 18.47 -13.41
C SER A 160 -10.18 18.90 -14.50
N VAL A 161 -10.96 17.95 -15.00
CA VAL A 161 -12.00 18.19 -16.02
C VAL A 161 -13.30 17.59 -15.51
N ILE A 162 -14.37 18.38 -15.58
CA ILE A 162 -15.73 17.95 -15.23
C ILE A 162 -16.53 17.89 -16.53
N TYR A 163 -17.09 16.73 -16.82
CA TYR A 163 -17.99 16.53 -17.94
C TYR A 163 -19.43 16.61 -17.42
N THR A 164 -20.20 17.58 -17.89
CA THR A 164 -21.61 17.76 -17.50
C THR A 164 -22.56 17.04 -18.43
N ASN A 165 -22.15 16.75 -19.67
CA ASN A 165 -22.95 16.00 -20.64
C ASN A 165 -22.18 14.79 -21.20
N GLU A 166 -22.92 13.78 -21.65
CA GLU A 166 -22.34 12.59 -22.28
C GLU A 166 -21.62 12.92 -23.60
N ASN A 167 -22.08 13.95 -24.32
CA ASN A 167 -21.47 14.36 -25.59
C ASN A 167 -20.08 14.97 -25.41
N ASP A 168 -19.77 15.46 -24.21
CA ASP A 168 -18.48 16.08 -23.88
C ASP A 168 -17.41 15.01 -23.58
N LEU A 169 -17.83 13.74 -23.36
CA LEU A 169 -16.91 12.64 -23.09
C LEU A 169 -16.16 12.19 -24.35
N PRO A 170 -14.94 11.66 -24.20
CA PRO A 170 -14.23 11.03 -25.29
C PRO A 170 -15.07 9.92 -25.95
N PRO A 171 -14.96 9.76 -27.28
CA PRO A 171 -15.75 8.80 -28.04
C PRO A 171 -15.70 7.38 -27.46
N GLU A 172 -14.53 6.91 -27.05
CA GLU A 172 -14.34 5.54 -26.55
C GLU A 172 -15.12 5.27 -25.25
N ILE A 173 -15.19 6.26 -24.37
CA ILE A 173 -15.94 6.17 -23.12
C ILE A 173 -17.44 6.26 -23.41
N ARG A 174 -17.83 7.22 -24.25
CA ARG A 174 -19.22 7.43 -24.64
C ARG A 174 -19.82 6.20 -25.31
N ASP A 175 -19.09 5.57 -26.23
CA ASP A 175 -19.55 4.38 -26.93
C ASP A 175 -19.68 3.20 -25.97
N SER A 176 -18.75 3.05 -25.02
CA SER A 176 -18.86 2.02 -23.97
C SER A 176 -20.08 2.24 -23.06
N ILE A 177 -20.44 3.49 -22.73
CA ILE A 177 -21.65 3.82 -21.95
C ILE A 177 -22.91 3.44 -22.74
N ARG A 178 -22.93 3.75 -24.03
CA ARG A 178 -24.07 3.44 -24.90
C ARG A 178 -24.30 1.95 -25.04
N VAL A 179 -23.23 1.18 -25.25
CA VAL A 179 -23.29 -0.30 -25.30
C VAL A 179 -23.83 -0.88 -23.99
N ASP A 180 -23.38 -0.35 -22.85
CA ASP A 180 -23.84 -0.79 -21.52
C ASP A 180 -25.32 -0.43 -21.29
N ARG A 181 -25.75 0.77 -21.70
CA ARG A 181 -27.17 1.19 -21.67
C ARG A 181 -28.07 0.35 -22.57
N MET A 182 -27.57 -0.08 -23.72
CA MET A 182 -28.30 -1.01 -24.61
C MET A 182 -28.35 -2.44 -24.06
N GLN A 183 -27.71 -2.71 -22.90
CA GLN A 183 -27.58 -4.04 -22.31
C GLN A 183 -26.97 -5.07 -23.27
N VAL A 184 -26.13 -4.58 -24.20
CA VAL A 184 -25.47 -5.45 -25.17
C VAL A 184 -24.26 -6.10 -24.49
N PRO A 185 -24.16 -7.43 -24.45
CA PRO A 185 -23.05 -8.11 -23.80
C PRO A 185 -21.73 -7.81 -24.55
N ALA A 186 -20.83 -7.12 -23.86
CA ALA A 186 -19.50 -6.82 -24.38
C ALA A 186 -18.55 -8.01 -24.11
N PHE A 187 -18.31 -8.84 -25.13
CA PHE A 187 -17.37 -9.95 -25.03
C PHE A 187 -15.93 -9.46 -25.22
N ARG A 188 -15.11 -9.51 -24.16
CA ARG A 188 -13.66 -9.31 -24.28
C ARG A 188 -13.02 -10.58 -24.84
N LEU A 189 -12.89 -10.66 -26.16
CA LEU A 189 -12.10 -11.70 -26.81
C LEU A 189 -10.62 -11.49 -26.49
N LYS A 190 -10.05 -12.31 -25.61
CA LYS A 190 -8.61 -12.35 -25.42
C LYS A 190 -8.00 -13.17 -26.55
N GLY A 191 -7.20 -12.53 -27.41
CA GLY A 191 -6.30 -13.28 -28.29
C GLY A 191 -5.43 -14.21 -27.45
N LYS A 192 -5.46 -15.52 -27.74
CA LYS A 192 -4.49 -16.44 -27.16
C LYS A 192 -3.11 -15.97 -27.61
N ARG A 193 -2.26 -15.51 -26.68
CA ARG A 193 -0.83 -15.39 -26.97
C ARG A 193 -0.32 -16.81 -27.15
N HIS A 194 0.07 -17.18 -28.37
CA HIS A 194 0.76 -18.43 -28.62
C HIS A 194 2.02 -18.48 -27.75
N SER A 195 2.07 -19.40 -26.79
CA SER A 195 3.13 -19.53 -25.79
C SER A 195 4.40 -20.20 -26.33
N GLY A 196 4.78 -19.96 -27.59
CA GLY A 196 5.74 -20.82 -28.28
C GLY A 196 6.59 -20.17 -29.36
N TRP A 197 6.97 -18.89 -29.22
CA TRP A 197 8.06 -18.35 -30.04
C TRP A 197 9.34 -18.33 -29.19
N TYR A 198 10.17 -19.36 -29.37
CA TYR A 198 11.56 -19.35 -28.95
C TYR A 198 12.36 -18.67 -30.05
N PHE A 199 13.03 -17.57 -29.71
CA PHE A 199 13.98 -16.89 -30.59
C PHE A 199 15.37 -17.36 -30.18
N GLU A 200 16.00 -18.21 -31.00
CA GLU A 200 17.43 -18.48 -30.88
C GLU A 200 18.16 -17.36 -31.63
N PRO A 201 18.93 -16.50 -30.93
CA PRO A 201 19.78 -15.52 -31.61
C PRO A 201 20.98 -16.24 -32.28
N PRO A 202 21.50 -15.69 -33.39
CA PRO A 202 22.71 -16.19 -34.03
C PRO A 202 23.96 -16.04 -33.15
#